data_AF-A0A965ITT8-F1
#
_entry.id   AF-A0A965ITT8-F1
#
_cell.length_a   1.000
_cell.length_b   1.000
_cell.length_c   1.000
_cell.angle_alpha   90.00
_cell.angle_beta   90.00
_cell.angle_gamma   90.00
#
_symmetry.space_group_name_H-M   'P 1'
#
loop_
_entity.id
_entity.type
_entity.pdbx_description
1 polymer ?
#
loop_
_entity_poly.entity_id
_entity_poly.type
_entity_poly.pdbx_seq_one_letter_code
_entity_poly.pdbx_strand_id
1 'polypeptide(L)'
;MVCRRCEVNKPESDFWRLRTKPKAVCKECETNATMFRLYGITLEDYERMFVEQSGVCAVCGFEPSNARLHIDHDHTSGVVRGLLCFNCNSILGKVNDDTEHLHALVAYLEDF
;
A
#
# COMPACT_ATOMS: atom_id res chain seq x y z
N MET A 1 -25.21 -10.17 -1.07
CA MET A 1 -25.13 -10.06 0.40
C MET A 1 -24.96 -8.59 0.74
N VAL A 2 -25.68 -8.08 1.74
CA VAL A 2 -25.56 -6.67 2.15
C VAL A 2 -24.41 -6.53 3.15
N CYS A 3 -23.48 -5.62 2.87
CA CYS A 3 -22.41 -5.30 3.81
C CYS A 3 -22.96 -4.51 5.00
N ARG A 4 -22.67 -4.94 6.24
CA ARG A 4 -23.14 -4.25 7.46
C ARG A 4 -22.50 -2.87 7.70
N ARG A 5 -21.51 -2.48 6.90
CA ARG A 5 -20.76 -1.21 7.07
C ARG A 5 -21.16 -0.16 6.02
N CYS A 6 -21.13 -0.53 4.75
CA CYS A 6 -21.54 0.39 3.68
C CYS A 6 -22.98 0.20 3.20
N GLU A 7 -23.69 -0.80 3.71
CA GLU A 7 -25.09 -1.10 3.38
C GLU A 7 -25.36 -1.40 1.90
N VAL A 8 -24.29 -1.59 1.10
CA VAL A 8 -24.38 -1.96 -0.31
C VAL A 8 -24.56 -3.47 -0.46
N ASN A 9 -25.45 -3.88 -1.37
CA ASN A 9 -25.58 -5.27 -1.81
C ASN A 9 -24.43 -5.62 -2.79
N LYS A 10 -23.58 -6.58 -2.39
CA LYS A 10 -22.43 -7.04 -3.18
C LYS A 10 -22.44 -8.57 -3.36
N PRO A 11 -21.79 -9.12 -4.39
CA PRO A 11 -21.57 -10.56 -4.53
C PRO A 11 -20.90 -11.18 -3.29
N GLU A 12 -21.16 -12.45 -3.00
CA GLU A 12 -20.52 -13.14 -1.85
C GLU A 12 -18.98 -13.17 -1.97
N SER A 13 -18.46 -13.16 -3.20
CA SER A 13 -17.02 -13.08 -3.49
C SER A 13 -16.35 -11.82 -2.92
N ASP A 14 -17.11 -10.76 -2.64
CA ASP A 14 -16.62 -9.51 -2.07
C ASP A 14 -16.57 -9.54 -0.55
N PHE A 15 -16.81 -10.69 0.07
CA PHE A 15 -16.72 -10.91 1.51
C PHE A 15 -15.67 -11.98 1.80
N TRP A 16 -14.90 -11.81 2.86
CA TRP A 16 -13.99 -12.86 3.31
C TRP A 16 -14.77 -14.08 3.81
N ARG A 17 -14.35 -15.28 3.42
CA ARG A 17 -15.00 -16.52 3.84
C ARG A 17 -14.42 -16.98 5.17
N LEU A 18 -15.26 -17.03 6.21
CA LEU A 18 -14.94 -17.73 7.46
C LEU A 18 -15.32 -19.21 7.32
N ARG A 19 -14.91 -20.04 8.27
CA ARG A 19 -15.10 -21.50 8.24
C ARG A 19 -16.55 -21.93 7.97
N THR A 20 -17.53 -21.19 8.46
CA THR A 20 -18.96 -21.56 8.39
C THR A 20 -19.83 -20.59 7.59
N LYS A 21 -19.38 -19.36 7.37
CA LYS A 21 -20.16 -18.30 6.70
C LYS A 21 -19.27 -17.18 6.17
N PRO A 22 -19.75 -16.37 5.22
CA PRO A 22 -19.08 -15.13 4.87
C PRO A 22 -19.07 -14.14 6.04
N LYS A 23 -18.05 -13.29 6.08
CA LYS A 23 -17.98 -12.16 7.00
C LYS A 23 -19.07 -11.14 6.64
N ALA A 24 -19.62 -10.45 7.64
CA ALA A 24 -20.68 -9.46 7.43
C ALA A 24 -20.20 -8.12 6.83
N VAL A 25 -18.89 -7.89 6.77
CA VAL A 25 -18.26 -6.68 6.22
C VAL A 25 -17.55 -7.07 4.92
N CYS A 26 -17.75 -6.29 3.85
CA CYS A 26 -17.08 -6.55 2.58
C CYS A 26 -15.57 -6.26 2.66
N LYS A 27 -14.81 -6.86 1.75
CA LYS A 27 -13.35 -6.74 1.63
C LYS A 27 -12.91 -5.28 1.55
N GLU A 28 -13.56 -4.48 0.71
CA GLU A 28 -13.29 -3.06 0.51
C GLU A 28 -13.42 -2.24 1.80
N CYS A 29 -14.53 -2.40 2.52
CA CYS A 29 -14.76 -1.76 3.82
C CYS A 29 -13.73 -2.14 4.88
N GLU A 30 -13.21 -3.37 4.83
CA GLU A 30 -12.15 -3.83 5.73
C GLU A 30 -10.78 -3.28 5.32
N THR A 31 -10.47 -3.29 4.03
CA THR A 31 -9.25 -2.68 3.49
C THR A 31 -9.19 -1.20 3.83
N ASN A 32 -10.27 -0.45 3.60
CA ASN A 32 -10.35 0.98 3.91
C ASN A 32 -10.11 1.26 5.40
N ALA A 33 -10.75 0.49 6.29
CA ALA A 33 -10.53 0.63 7.73
C ALA A 33 -9.10 0.26 8.16
N THR A 34 -8.49 -0.72 7.50
CA THR A 34 -7.10 -1.11 7.75
C THR A 34 -6.13 -0.02 7.30
N MET A 35 -6.33 0.52 6.10
CA MET A 35 -5.54 1.63 5.57
C MET A 35 -5.61 2.86 6.46
N PHE A 36 -6.82 3.24 6.90
CA PHE A 36 -7.00 4.39 7.77
C PHE A 36 -6.29 4.19 9.11
N ARG A 37 -6.39 3.00 9.70
CA ARG A 37 -5.73 2.67 10.98
C ARG A 37 -4.20 2.66 10.88
N LEU A 38 -3.65 2.15 9.78
CA LEU A 38 -2.20 1.96 9.64
C LEU A 38 -1.49 3.19 9.09
N TYR A 39 -2.15 3.93 8.20
CA TYR A 39 -1.52 4.98 7.39
C TYR A 39 -2.27 6.31 7.43
N GLY A 40 -3.43 6.39 8.10
CA GLY A 40 -4.24 7.60 8.14
C GLY A 40 -4.93 7.96 6.82
N ILE A 41 -4.92 7.08 5.82
CA ILE A 41 -5.52 7.32 4.50
C ILE A 41 -6.67 6.36 4.20
N THR A 42 -7.59 6.80 3.36
CA THR A 42 -8.69 5.99 2.83
C THR A 42 -8.31 5.31 1.52
N LEU A 43 -9.19 4.42 1.04
CA LEU A 43 -9.09 3.83 -0.29
C LEU A 43 -9.18 4.90 -1.39
N GLU A 44 -10.02 5.92 -1.20
CA GLU A 44 -10.15 7.05 -2.12
C GLU A 44 -8.86 7.88 -2.18
N ASP A 45 -8.22 8.10 -1.02
CA ASP A 45 -6.91 8.76 -0.97
C ASP A 45 -5.84 7.95 -1.71
N TYR A 46 -5.81 6.63 -1.52
CA TYR A 46 -4.91 5.74 -2.26
C TYR A 46 -5.15 5.84 -3.77
N GLU A 47 -6.40 5.81 -4.21
CA GLU A 47 -6.76 5.90 -5.63
C GLU A 47 -6.36 7.24 -6.23
N ARG A 48 -6.55 8.34 -5.50
CA ARG A 48 -6.06 9.67 -5.88
C ARG A 48 -4.55 9.68 -6.05
N MET A 49 -3.80 9.18 -5.06
CA MET A 49 -2.33 9.07 -5.15
C MET A 49 -1.90 8.21 -6.34
N PHE A 50 -2.59 7.10 -6.61
CA PHE A 50 -2.28 6.22 -7.73
C PHE A 50 -2.43 6.93 -9.07
N VAL A 51 -3.51 7.72 -9.25
CA VAL A 51 -3.72 8.52 -10.46
C VAL A 51 -2.70 9.64 -10.58
N GLU A 52 -2.44 10.38 -9.49
CA GLU A 52 -1.43 11.46 -9.45
C GLU A 52 -0.03 10.93 -9.81
N GLN A 53 0.30 9.71 -9.40
CA GLN A 53 1.53 9.01 -9.76
C GLN A 53 1.50 8.30 -11.12
N SER A 54 0.46 8.49 -11.94
CA SER A 54 0.32 7.83 -13.24
C SER A 54 0.38 6.29 -13.17
N GLY A 55 -0.05 5.72 -12.05
CA GLY A 55 -0.08 4.28 -11.80
C GLY A 55 1.29 3.61 -11.63
N VAL A 56 2.36 4.38 -11.45
CA VAL A 56 3.73 3.84 -11.34
C VAL A 56 4.37 4.06 -9.97
N CYS A 57 5.40 3.26 -9.68
CA CYS A 57 6.26 3.44 -8.51
C CYS A 57 6.88 4.84 -8.50
N ALA A 58 6.72 5.59 -7.41
CA ALA A 58 7.28 6.94 -7.28
C ALA A 58 8.81 7.02 -7.36
N VAL A 59 9.51 5.90 -7.09
CA VAL A 59 10.98 5.85 -7.10
C VAL A 59 11.54 5.39 -8.45
N CYS A 60 11.05 4.26 -8.99
CA CYS A 60 11.65 3.63 -10.17
C CYS A 60 10.77 3.67 -11.42
N GLY A 61 9.56 4.22 -11.35
CA GLY A 61 8.63 4.29 -12.50
C GLY A 61 8.06 2.94 -12.93
N PHE A 62 8.28 1.87 -12.16
CA PHE A 62 7.71 0.55 -12.48
C PHE A 62 6.19 0.55 -12.40
N GLU A 63 5.54 0.15 -13.49
CA GLU A 63 4.09 -0.08 -13.58
C GLU A 63 3.77 -1.52 -13.17
N PRO A 64 2.96 -1.74 -12.12
CA PRO A 64 2.60 -3.09 -11.70
C PRO A 64 1.52 -3.67 -12.62
N SER A 65 1.76 -4.87 -13.16
CA SER A 65 0.84 -5.51 -14.11
C SER A 65 -0.45 -6.03 -13.46
N ASN A 66 -0.40 -6.51 -12.21
CA ASN A 66 -1.55 -7.10 -11.51
C ASN A 66 -1.50 -6.89 -9.98
N ALA A 67 -0.60 -6.03 -9.49
CA ALA A 67 -0.38 -5.83 -8.06
C ALA A 67 -0.65 -4.37 -7.67
N ARG A 68 -1.09 -4.15 -6.43
CA ARG A 68 -1.15 -2.80 -5.87
C ARG A 68 0.26 -2.35 -5.51
N LEU A 69 0.53 -1.07 -5.72
CA LEU A 69 1.71 -0.43 -5.14
C LEU A 69 1.55 -0.39 -3.61
N HIS A 70 2.68 -0.45 -2.91
CA HIS A 70 2.75 -0.38 -1.46
C HIS A 70 2.68 1.08 -1.01
N ILE A 71 1.95 1.34 0.07
CA ILE A 71 1.91 2.66 0.72
C ILE A 71 3.20 2.80 1.53
N ASP A 72 4.08 3.67 1.07
CA ASP A 72 5.29 4.04 1.76
C ASP A 72 5.03 5.22 2.70
N HIS A 73 5.56 5.14 3.92
CA HIS A 73 5.35 6.13 4.96
C HIS A 73 6.60 6.26 5.82
N ASP A 74 6.82 7.45 6.35
CA ASP A 74 7.89 7.69 7.31
C ASP A 74 7.55 7.00 8.65
N HIS A 75 8.44 6.13 9.11
CA HIS A 75 8.21 5.33 10.32
C HIS A 75 8.24 6.15 11.63
N THR A 76 8.69 7.41 11.59
CA THR A 76 8.75 8.29 12.76
C THR A 76 7.49 9.13 12.91
N SER A 77 7.06 9.78 11.83
CA SER A 77 5.92 10.71 11.78
C SER A 77 4.61 10.05 11.34
N GLY A 78 4.68 8.89 10.69
CA GLY A 78 3.53 8.23 10.06
C GLY A 78 3.06 8.90 8.77
N VAL A 79 3.76 9.94 8.29
CA VAL A 79 3.40 10.66 7.07
C VAL A 79 3.60 9.76 5.86
N VAL A 80 2.55 9.58 5.07
CA VAL A 80 2.61 8.85 3.79
C VAL A 80 3.45 9.66 2.79
N ARG A 81 4.48 9.01 2.23
CA ARG A 81 5.40 9.61 1.25
C ARG A 81 4.95 9.37 -0.19
N GLY A 82 4.42 8.18 -0.49
CA GLY A 82 3.98 7.83 -1.84
C GLY A 82 3.66 6.35 -2.00
N LEU A 83 3.41 5.93 -3.25
CA LEU A 83 3.18 4.54 -3.62
C LEU A 83 4.41 3.94 -4.31
N LEU A 84 4.94 2.84 -3.78
CA LEU A 84 6.16 2.20 -4.26
C LEU A 84 5.93 0.76 -4.73
N CYS A 85 6.77 0.27 -5.65
CA CYS A 85 6.79 -1.14 -5.96
C CYS A 85 7.40 -1.94 -4.79
N PHE A 86 7.16 -3.25 -4.77
CA PHE A 86 7.64 -4.14 -3.71
C PHE A 86 9.16 -4.01 -3.47
N ASN A 87 9.96 -3.90 -4.54
CA ASN A 87 11.41 -3.84 -4.45
C ASN A 87 11.89 -2.53 -3.81
N CYS A 88 11.41 -1.39 -4.31
CA CYS A 88 11.79 -0.08 -3.76
C CYS A 88 11.39 0.05 -2.29
N ASN A 89 10.15 -0.33 -1.95
CA ASN A 89 9.67 -0.31 -0.57
C ASN A 89 10.49 -1.23 0.34
N SER A 90 10.86 -2.42 -0.14
CA SER A 90 11.66 -3.38 0.63
C SER A 90 13.09 -2.91 0.84
N ILE A 91 13.69 -2.22 -0.12
CA ILE A 91 15.03 -1.64 0.03
C ILE A 91 15.01 -0.59 1.15
N LEU A 92 14.07 0.36 1.12
CA LEU A 92 13.92 1.38 2.16
C LEU A 92 13.74 0.76 3.55
N GLY A 93 12.90 -0.28 3.67
CA GLY A 93 12.74 -1.00 4.93
C GLY A 93 14.00 -1.76 5.37
N LYS A 94 14.79 -2.33 4.44
CA LYS A 94 16.03 -3.06 4.76
C LYS A 94 17.14 -2.14 5.25
N VAL A 95 17.16 -0.90 4.80
CA VAL A 95 18.10 0.13 5.28
C VAL A 95 17.51 0.98 6.40
N ASN A 96 16.30 0.68 6.88
CA ASN A 96 15.58 1.46 7.90
C ASN A 96 15.49 2.95 7.59
N ASP A 97 15.23 3.30 6.32
CA ASP A 97 15.19 4.69 5.84
C ASP A 97 16.50 5.49 6.08
N ASP A 98 17.62 4.81 6.34
CA ASP A 98 18.92 5.42 6.59
C ASP A 98 19.57 5.90 5.28
N THR A 99 19.63 7.22 5.12
CA THR A 99 20.25 7.85 3.95
C THR A 99 21.76 7.63 3.90
N GLU A 100 22.45 7.58 5.04
CA GLU A 100 23.90 7.35 5.06
C GLU A 100 24.22 5.94 4.56
N HIS A 101 23.42 4.95 4.95
CA HIS A 101 23.55 3.59 4.45
C HIS A 101 23.27 3.51 2.94
N LEU A 102 22.25 4.21 2.43
CA LEU A 102 22.00 4.28 0.99
C LEU A 102 23.18 4.89 0.23
N HIS A 103 23.78 5.97 0.74
CA HIS A 103 24.96 6.57 0.13
C HIS A 103 26.17 5.63 0.16
N ALA A 104 26.38 4.88 1.24
CA ALA A 104 27.44 3.89 1.32
C ALA A 104 27.27 2.76 0.29
N LEU A 105 26.03 2.31 0.04
CA LEU A 105 25.73 1.32 -1.00
C LEU A 105 26.02 1.86 -2.41
N VAL A 106 25.70 3.13 -2.67
CA VAL A 106 26.04 3.79 -3.95
C VAL A 106 27.55 3.86 -4.12
N ALA A 107 28.29 4.36 -3.13
CA ALA A 107 29.74 4.46 -3.19
C ALA A 107 30.39 3.08 -3.42
N TYR A 108 29.90 2.04 -2.74
CA TYR A 108 30.36 0.67 -2.95
C TYR A 108 30.17 0.17 -4.39
N LEU A 109 29.08 0.55 -5.07
CA LEU A 109 28.83 0.19 -6.46
C LEU A 109 29.70 0.97 -7.44
N GLU A 110 30.04 2.23 -7.13
CA GLU A 110 30.88 3.10 -7.96
C GLU A 110 32.38 2.72 -7.90
N ASP A 111 32.79 1.98 -6.88
CA ASP A 111 34.16 1.46 -6.73
C ASP A 111 34.48 0.24 -7.63
N PHE A 112 33.55 -0.19 -8.49
CA PHE A 112 33.69 -1.29 -9.46
C PHE A 112 33.27 -0.89 -10.88
#